data_AF-A0A7T7KGA1-F1
#
_entry.id   AF-A0A7T7KGA1-F1
#
_cell.length_a   1.000
_cell.length_b   1.000
_cell.length_c   1.000
_cell.angle_alpha   90.00
_cell.angle_beta   90.00
_cell.angle_gamma   90.00
#
_symmetry.space_group_name_H-M   'P 1'
#
loop_
_entity.id
_entity.type
_entity.pdbx_description
1 polymer ?
#
loop_
_entity_poly.entity_id
_entity_poly.type
_entity_poly.pdbx_seq_one_letter_code
_entity_poly.pdbx_strand_id
1 'polypeptide(L)'
;MNNNKDNFLGAIVAILESSLSSKKTIITRNKRIIDLDGVERAMDISIEAIFNRKKFNTVIECKNYADSNPIRMEKVEAFQY
;
A
#
# COMPACT_ATOMS: atom_id res chain seq x y z
N MET A 1 -18.02 -13.16 7.65
CA MET A 1 -16.65 -13.62 7.33
C MET A 1 -15.68 -12.65 7.99
N ASN A 2 -14.89 -13.12 8.95
CA ASN A 2 -13.93 -12.27 9.66
C ASN A 2 -12.69 -12.13 8.77
N ASN A 3 -12.63 -11.11 7.92
CA ASN A 3 -11.48 -10.87 7.06
C ASN A 3 -10.34 -10.31 7.91
N ASN A 4 -9.51 -11.18 8.48
CA ASN A 4 -8.34 -10.79 9.26
C ASN A 4 -7.48 -9.76 8.52
N LYS A 5 -7.35 -9.88 7.18
CA LYS A 5 -6.66 -8.89 6.34
C LYS A 5 -7.28 -7.49 6.45
N ASP A 6 -8.60 -7.36 6.40
CA ASP A 6 -9.26 -6.04 6.48
C ASP A 6 -9.10 -5.40 7.85
N ASN A 7 -9.07 -6.22 8.91
CA ASN A 7 -8.77 -5.76 10.27
C ASN A 7 -7.33 -5.26 10.39
N PHE A 8 -6.35 -5.99 9.83
CA PHE A 8 -4.95 -5.56 9.80
C PHE A 8 -4.76 -4.30 8.97
N LEU A 9 -5.36 -4.21 7.78
CA LEU A 9 -5.31 -3.00 6.95
C LEU A 9 -5.92 -1.80 7.69
N GLY A 10 -7.05 -2.01 8.39
CA GLY A 10 -7.67 -0.99 9.22
C GLY A 10 -6.73 -0.48 10.33
N ALA A 11 -6.06 -1.40 11.03
CA ALA A 11 -5.09 -1.05 12.07
C ALA A 11 -3.88 -0.28 11.51
N ILE A 12 -3.33 -0.72 10.37
CA ILE A 12 -2.21 -0.01 9.70
C ILE A 12 -2.63 1.40 9.33
N VAL A 13 -3.81 1.57 8.71
CA VAL A 13 -4.31 2.89 8.33
C VAL A 13 -4.49 3.79 9.55
N ALA A 14 -5.07 3.30 10.64
CA ALA A 14 -5.22 4.08 11.87
C ALA A 14 -3.87 4.54 12.47
N ILE A 15 -2.84 3.70 12.41
CA ILE A 15 -1.49 4.07 12.85
C ILE A 15 -0.89 5.13 11.92
N LEU A 16 -1.02 4.97 10.61
CA LEU A 16 -0.51 5.94 9.63
C LEU A 16 -1.22 7.29 9.75
N GLU A 17 -2.54 7.30 9.90
CA GLU A 17 -3.32 8.51 10.11
C GLU A 17 -2.91 9.20 11.41
N SER A 18 -2.76 8.49 12.53
CA SER A 18 -2.31 9.10 13.78
C SER A 18 -0.88 9.64 13.74
N SER A 19 0.01 9.03 12.94
CA SER A 19 1.43 9.37 12.88
C SER A 19 1.79 10.39 11.80
N LEU A 20 1.08 10.38 10.67
CA LEU A 20 1.43 11.13 9.46
C LEU A 20 0.36 12.14 9.04
N SER A 21 -0.80 12.21 9.71
CA SER A 21 -1.87 13.12 9.31
C SER A 21 -1.43 14.57 9.46
N SER A 22 -1.12 15.17 8.33
CA SER A 22 -1.04 16.60 8.14
C SER A 22 -1.87 16.94 6.90
N LYS A 23 -2.22 18.22 6.69
CA LYS A 23 -2.88 18.66 5.44
C LYS A 23 -2.09 18.33 4.17
N LYS A 24 -0.85 17.86 4.30
CA LYS A 24 0.05 17.50 3.20
C LYS A 24 0.19 15.99 2.99
N THR A 25 -0.56 15.16 3.72
CA THR A 25 -0.54 13.71 3.59
C THR A 25 -1.92 13.21 3.21
N ILE A 26 -2.02 12.41 2.15
CA ILE A 26 -3.23 11.74 1.70
C ILE A 26 -2.98 10.24 1.79
N ILE A 27 -3.82 9.55 2.56
CA ILE A 27 -3.79 8.10 2.69
C ILE A 27 -5.05 7.56 1.99
N THR A 28 -4.89 6.59 1.09
CA THR A 28 -5.99 6.01 0.31
C THR A 28 -5.92 4.50 0.36
N ARG A 29 -7.02 3.85 0.73
CA ARG A 29 -7.14 2.39 0.69
C ARG A 29 -7.61 1.91 -0.67
N ASN A 30 -7.21 0.70 -1.07
CA ASN A 30 -7.68 0.02 -2.28
C ASN A 30 -7.55 0.87 -3.55
N LYS A 31 -6.44 1.63 -3.66
CA LYS A 31 -6.19 2.48 -4.82
C LYS A 31 -5.88 1.61 -6.02
N ARG A 32 -6.52 1.89 -7.15
CA ARG A 32 -6.19 1.25 -8.41
C ARG A 32 -5.39 2.19 -9.29
N ILE A 33 -4.36 1.67 -9.92
CA ILE A 33 -3.50 2.40 -10.83
C ILE A 33 -3.22 1.56 -12.07
N ILE A 34 -2.83 2.22 -13.14
CA ILE A 34 -2.26 1.58 -14.33
C ILE A 34 -0.75 1.76 -14.22
N ASP A 35 0.00 0.67 -14.26
CA ASP A 35 1.46 0.72 -14.21
C ASP A 35 2.06 1.11 -15.58
N LEU A 36 3.39 1.16 -15.66
CA LEU A 36 4.11 1.51 -16.89
C LEU A 36 3.89 0.52 -18.05
N ASP A 37 3.51 -0.72 -17.73
CA ASP A 37 3.22 -1.79 -18.70
C ASP A 37 1.74 -1.78 -19.13
N GLY A 38 0.93 -0.85 -18.62
CA GLY A 38 -0.51 -0.75 -18.92
C GLY A 38 -1.37 -1.72 -18.12
N VAL A 39 -0.83 -2.38 -17.10
CA VAL A 39 -1.53 -3.36 -16.26
C VAL A 39 -2.24 -2.65 -15.10
N GLU A 40 -3.54 -2.91 -14.92
CA GLU A 40 -4.29 -2.44 -13.76
C GLU A 40 -3.81 -3.18 -12.50
N ARG A 41 -3.29 -2.43 -11.52
CA ARG A 41 -2.87 -2.94 -10.22
C ARG A 41 -3.69 -2.34 -9.11
N ALA A 42 -4.16 -3.20 -8.21
CA ALA A 42 -4.77 -2.80 -6.96
C ALA A 42 -3.69 -2.72 -5.88
N MET A 43 -3.70 -1.62 -5.13
CA MET A 43 -2.82 -1.34 -3.99
C MET A 43 -3.65 -1.31 -2.72
N ASP A 44 -3.24 -2.05 -1.70
CA ASP A 44 -3.97 -2.08 -0.44
C ASP A 44 -3.98 -0.71 0.25
N ILE A 45 -2.82 -0.03 0.34
CA ILE A 45 -2.71 1.33 0.89
C ILE A 45 -1.74 2.16 0.03
N SER A 46 -2.17 3.33 -0.41
CA SER A 46 -1.34 4.34 -1.06
C SER A 46 -1.23 5.56 -0.16
N ILE A 47 -0.01 6.07 0.01
CA ILE A 47 0.32 7.24 0.81
C ILE A 47 0.98 8.24 -0.12
N GLU A 48 0.42 9.44 -0.19
CA GLU A 48 0.98 10.57 -0.91
C GLU A 48 1.27 11.68 0.10
N ALA A 49 2.53 12.12 0.18
CA ALA A 49 2.93 13.16 1.11
C ALA A 49 3.73 14.26 0.41
N ILE A 50 3.46 15.52 0.77
CA ILE A 50 4.18 16.69 0.24
C ILE A 50 5.11 17.25 1.32
N PHE A 51 6.41 17.03 1.15
CA PHE A 51 7.45 17.60 2.02
C PHE A 51 8.39 18.49 1.19
N ASN A 52 8.64 19.72 1.64
CA ASN A 52 9.53 20.67 0.95
C ASN A 52 9.25 20.82 -0.55
N ARG A 53 7.97 20.93 -0.92
CA ARG A 53 7.48 21.02 -2.33
C ARG A 53 7.80 19.78 -3.19
N LYS A 54 8.24 18.67 -2.59
CA LYS A 54 8.43 17.39 -3.24
C LYS A 54 7.29 16.45 -2.85
N LYS A 55 6.76 15.73 -3.84
CA LYS A 55 5.75 14.69 -3.67
C LYS A 55 6.47 13.36 -3.45
N PHE A 56 6.16 12.72 -2.34
CA PHE A 56 6.61 11.37 -1.98
C PHE A 56 5.41 10.44 -2.07
N ASN A 57 5.53 9.40 -2.87
CA ASN A 57 4.52 8.36 -2.98
C ASN A 57 5.07 7.08 -2.33
N THR A 58 4.26 6.42 -1.54
CA THR A 58 4.58 5.14 -0.93
C THR A 58 3.36 4.25 -1.04
N VAL A 59 3.60 2.96 -1.18
CA VAL A 59 2.55 1.94 -1.30
C VAL A 59 2.85 0.84 -0.30
N ILE A 60 1.81 0.34 0.35
CA ILE A 60 1.87 -0.84 1.20
C ILE A 60 0.93 -1.88 0.60
N GLU A 61 1.47 -3.06 0.34
CA GLU A 61 0.73 -4.21 -0.17
C GLU A 61 0.82 -5.35 0.85
N CYS A 62 -0.33 -5.85 1.28
CA CYS A 62 -0.45 -6.91 2.26
C CYS A 62 -0.92 -8.20 1.56
N LYS A 63 0.02 -9.12 1.34
CA LYS A 63 -0.27 -10.45 0.80
C LYS A 63 -0.15 -11.51 1.90
N ASN A 64 -1.08 -12.45 1.91
CA ASN A 64 -1.01 -13.62 2.78
C ASN A 64 -0.36 -14.77 2.00
N TYR A 65 0.84 -15.18 2.40
CA TYR A 65 1.55 -16.30 1.80
C TYR A 65 1.39 -17.52 2.69
N ALA A 66 1.08 -18.68 2.11
CA ALA A 66 1.12 -19.93 2.84
C ALA A 66 2.57 -20.28 3.20
N ASP A 67 2.79 -20.98 4.31
CA ASP A 67 4.12 -21.42 4.73
C ASP A 67 4.81 -22.27 3.66
N SER A 68 4.03 -23.04 2.89
CA SER A 68 4.51 -23.86 1.77
C SER A 68 4.87 -23.05 0.51
N ASN A 69 4.53 -21.76 0.44
CA ASN A 69 4.82 -20.88 -0.69
C ASN A 69 5.16 -19.46 -0.19
N PRO A 70 6.33 -19.28 0.44
CA PRO A 70 6.73 -18.00 0.98
C PRO A 70 6.90 -16.94 -0.12
N ILE A 71 6.93 -15.67 0.30
CA ILE A 71 7.30 -14.58 -0.60
C ILE A 71 8.73 -14.77 -1.11
N ARG A 72 8.94 -14.49 -2.40
CA ARG A 72 10.24 -14.52 -3.07
C ARG A 72 10.55 -13.13 -3.63
N MET A 73 11.84 -12.79 -3.73
CA MET A 73 12.27 -11.48 -4.24
C MET A 73 11.74 -11.19 -5.63
N GLU A 74 11.62 -12.20 -6.50
CA GLU A 74 11.03 -12.08 -7.84
C GLU A 74 9.60 -11.46 -7.80
N LYS A 75 8.80 -11.80 -6.78
CA LYS A 75 7.45 -11.24 -6.60
C LYS A 75 7.48 -9.79 -6.10
N VAL A 76 8.55 -9.40 -5.41
CA VAL A 76 8.79 -8.02 -4.96
C VAL A 76 9.29 -7.17 -6.13
N GLU A 77 10.23 -7.69 -6.93
CA GLU A 77 10.77 -7.01 -8.11
C GLU A 77 9.73 -6.83 -9.22
N ALA A 78 8.78 -7.75 -9.35
CA ALA A 78 7.62 -7.63 -10.24
C ALA A 78 6.62 -6.55 -9.77
N PHE A 79 6.80 -5.98 -8.58
CA PHE A 79 6.03 -4.86 -8.08
C PHE A 79 6.77 -3.55 -8.38
N GLN A 80 6.59 -3.03 -9.60
CA GLN A 80 7.12 -1.74 -10.02
C GLN A 80 5.98 -0.71 -10.03
N TYR A 81 6.17 0.40 -9.31
CA TYR A 81 5.24 1.53 -9.21
C TYR A 81 5.98 2.85 -9.36
#